data_AF-A0A954N9A7-F1
#
_entry.id   AF-A0A954N9A7-F1
#
_cell.length_a   1.000
_cell.length_b   1.000
_cell.length_c   1.000
_cell.angle_alpha   90.00
_cell.angle_beta   90.00
_cell.angle_gamma   90.00
#
_symmetry.space_group_name_H-M   'P 1'
#
loop_
_entity.id
_entity.type
_entity.pdbx_description
1 polymer ?
#
loop_
_entity_poly.entity_id
_entity_poly.type
_entity_poly.pdbx_seq_one_letter_code
_entity_poly.pdbx_strand_id
1 'polypeptide(L)' 'MTDVVHMWKELRSVAAIPVVPGVAVRTYHDARDIDAWIELVSATFALAQPSVAPWNHRRFSAEFLDRPWWEPARLWLA' A
#
# COMPACT_ATOMS: atom_id res chain seq x y z
N MET A 1 -19.37 -35.77 -2.70
CA MET A 1 -18.14 -35.22 -2.08
C MET A 1 -17.66 -34.12 -3.00
N THR A 2 -17.60 -32.89 -2.50
CA THR A 2 -17.19 -31.75 -3.32
C THR A 2 -15.74 -31.45 -2.97
N ASP A 3 -14.84 -31.60 -3.93
CA ASP A 3 -13.43 -31.27 -3.75
C ASP A 3 -13.27 -29.76 -3.67
N VAL A 4 -12.61 -29.29 -2.62
CA VAL A 4 -12.26 -27.87 -2.45
C VAL A 4 -10.79 -27.70 -2.79
N VAL A 5 -10.51 -26.93 -3.84
CA VAL A 5 -9.15 -26.54 -4.21
C VAL A 5 -8.78 -25.27 -3.47
N HIS A 6 -7.79 -25.37 -2.57
CA HIS A 6 -7.18 -24.20 -1.94
C HIS A 6 -6.05 -23.69 -2.83
N MET A 7 -6.19 -22.48 -3.36
CA MET A 7 -5.14 -21.79 -4.10
C MET A 7 -4.60 -20.64 -3.26
N TRP A 8 -3.27 -20.53 -3.17
CA TRP A 8 -2.58 -19.38 -2.60
C TRP A 8 -1.70 -18.73 -3.66
N LYS A 9 -1.70 -17.39 -3.70
CA LYS A 9 -0.81 -16.58 -4.52
C LYS A 9 0.10 -15.78 -3.60
N GLU A 10 1.40 -15.93 -3.80
CA GLU A 10 2.42 -15.22 -3.02
C GLU A 10 3.18 -14.26 -3.95
N LEU A 11 3.14 -12.96 -3.65
CA LEU A 11 3.93 -11.96 -4.37
C LEU A 11 5.32 -11.88 -3.74
N ARG A 12 6.24 -12.75 -4.21
CA ARG A 12 7.61 -12.84 -3.69
C ARG A 12 8.55 -11.77 -4.23
N SER A 13 8.19 -11.13 -5.33
CA SER A 13 8.99 -10.11 -5.97
C SER A 13 8.09 -9.00 -6.49
N VAL A 14 8.68 -7.81 -6.64
CA VAL A 14 8.08 -6.73 -7.42
C VAL A 14 7.74 -7.29 -8.81
N ALA A 15 6.58 -6.93 -9.36
CA ALA A 15 6.24 -7.27 -10.73
C ALA A 15 7.34 -6.76 -11.68
N ALA A 16 7.50 -7.36 -12.86
CA ALA A 16 8.40 -6.81 -13.86
C ALA A 16 7.85 -5.47 -14.38
N ILE A 17 8.15 -4.38 -13.66
CA ILE A 17 7.78 -3.00 -14.01
C ILE A 17 8.97 -2.36 -14.74
N PRO A 18 8.73 -1.56 -15.80
CA PRO A 18 9.80 -0.79 -16.42
C PRO A 18 10.48 0.12 -15.40
N VAL A 19 11.81 0.17 -15.44
CA VAL A 19 12.59 1.09 -14.60
C VAL A 19 12.39 2.51 -15.12
N VAL A 20 11.83 3.37 -14.27
CA VAL A 20 11.70 4.81 -14.55
C VAL A 20 12.92 5.52 -13.95
N PRO A 21 13.71 6.28 -14.74
CA PRO A 21 14.87 7.00 -14.21
C PRO A 21 14.49 7.91 -13.03
N GLY A 22 15.20 7.76 -11.91
CA GLY A 22 14.96 8.53 -10.69
C GLY A 22 13.87 7.98 -9.77
N VAL A 23 13.19 6.89 -10.13
CA VAL A 23 12.17 6.24 -9.29
C VAL A 23 12.72 4.91 -8.79
N ALA A 24 12.60 4.67 -7.48
CA ALA A 24 13.04 3.43 -6.85
C ALA A 24 11.91 2.86 -5.99
N VAL A 25 11.58 1.59 -6.22
CA VAL A 25 10.56 0.89 -5.43
C VAL A 25 11.23 0.21 -4.24
N ARG A 26 10.69 0.40 -3.04
CA ARG A 26 11.10 -0.29 -1.81
C ARG A 26 9.90 -0.69 -0.97
N THR A 27 10.13 -1.49 0.05
CA THR A 27 9.08 -1.83 1.01
C THR A 27 8.85 -0.70 2.01
N TYR A 28 7.64 -0.67 2.58
CA TYR A 28 7.32 0.13 3.76
C TYR A 28 8.30 -0.17 4.91
N HIS A 29 8.68 0.88 5.64
CA HIS A 29 9.61 0.79 6.76
C HIS A 29 9.01 1.30 8.07
N ASP A 30 8.57 2.56 8.11
CA ASP A 30 8.16 3.21 9.35
C ASP A 30 7.12 4.34 9.14
N ALA A 31 6.82 5.06 10.22
CA ALA A 31 5.84 6.14 10.23
C ALA A 31 6.13 7.27 9.23
N ARG A 32 7.39 7.50 8.82
CA ARG A 32 7.73 8.53 7.82
C ARG A 32 7.17 8.18 6.44
N ASP A 33 7.06 6.89 6.14
CA ASP A 33 6.41 6.44 4.91
C ASP A 33 4.91 6.73 4.92
N ILE A 34 4.29 6.65 6.09
CA ILE A 34 2.88 7.01 6.28
C ILE A 34 2.70 8.52 6.02
N ASP A 35 3.57 9.35 6.60
CA ASP A 35 3.54 10.80 6.42
C ASP A 35 3.66 11.18 4.93
N ALA A 36 4.69 10.66 4.26
CA ALA A 36 4.93 10.93 2.84
C ALA A 36 3.75 10.46 1.96
N TRP A 37 3.16 9.30 2.27
CA TRP A 37 2.00 8.79 1.54
C TRP A 37 0.76 9.67 1.75
N ILE A 38 0.50 10.11 2.98
CA ILE A 38 -0.64 11.01 3.29
C ILE A 38 -0.47 12.33 2.55
N GLU A 39 0.74 12.90 2.54
CA GLU A 39 1.05 14.12 1.79
C GLU A 39 0.80 13.94 0.30
N LEU A 40 1.31 12.87 -0.31
CA LEU A 40 1.12 12.55 -1.72
C LEU A 40 -0.36 12.42 -2.09
N VAL A 41 -1.14 11.66 -1.30
CA VAL A 41 -2.57 11.46 -1.56
C VAL A 41 -3.33 12.77 -1.39
N SER A 42 -3.02 13.55 -0.37
CA SER A 42 -3.63 14.85 -0.13
C SER A 42 -3.37 15.82 -1.29
N ALA A 43 -2.12 15.87 -1.79
CA ALA A 43 -1.74 16.69 -2.94
C ALA A 43 -2.40 16.21 -4.24
N THR A 44 -2.41 14.89 -4.49
CA THR A 44 -2.96 14.27 -5.70
C THR A 44 -4.46 14.52 -5.83
N PHE A 45 -5.18 14.45 -4.71
CA PHE A 45 -6.63 14.61 -4.68
C PHE A 45 -7.07 15.99 -4.19
N ALA A 46 -6.20 16.98 -4.10
CA ALA A 46 -6.55 18.31 -3.54
C ALA A 46 -7.75 18.97 -4.24
N LEU A 47 -7.94 18.71 -5.54
CA LEU A 47 -9.02 19.27 -6.36
C LEU A 47 -10.26 18.38 -6.44
N ALA A 48 -10.12 17.09 -6.12
CA ALA A 48 -11.27 16.23 -5.90
C ALA A 48 -11.73 16.48 -4.47
N GLN A 49 -13.00 16.76 -4.23
CA GLN A 49 -13.54 16.71 -2.86
C GLN A 49 -14.12 15.31 -2.65
N PRO A 50 -13.31 14.27 -2.35
CA PRO A 50 -13.88 12.99 -2.03
C PRO A 50 -14.75 13.15 -0.79
N SER A 51 -15.96 12.58 -0.80
CA SER A 51 -16.87 12.55 0.35
C SER A 51 -16.35 11.72 1.53
N VAL A 52 -15.11 11.27 1.44
CA VAL A 52 -14.48 10.34 2.36
C VAL A 52 -13.60 11.15 3.30
N ALA A 53 -13.57 10.77 4.59
CA ALA A 53 -12.74 11.46 5.58
C ALA A 53 -11.27 11.60 5.12
N PRO A 54 -10.53 12.64 5.54
CA PRO A 54 -9.12 12.77 5.23
C PRO A 54 -8.31 11.56 5.70
N TRP A 55 -7.20 11.29 5.01
CA TRP A 55 -6.24 10.30 5.47
C TRP A 55 -5.50 10.78 6.71
N ASN A 56 -5.23 9.85 7.61
CA ASN A 56 -4.41 10.04 8.80
C ASN A 56 -3.73 8.70 9.15
N HIS A 57 -2.79 8.73 10.10
CA HIS A 57 -2.05 7.54 10.53
C HIS A 57 -2.94 6.37 10.90
N ARG A 58 -3.95 6.60 11.75
CA ARG A 58 -4.86 5.54 12.20
C ARG A 58 -5.56 4.88 11.02
N ARG A 59 -6.01 5.66 10.05
CA ARG A 59 -6.70 5.14 8.89
C ARG A 59 -5.77 4.38 7.96
N PHE A 60 -4.55 4.88 7.76
CA PHE A 60 -3.52 4.17 7.02
C PHE A 60 -3.22 2.81 7.65
N SER A 61 -2.99 2.78 8.98
CA SER A 61 -2.75 1.52 9.70
C SER A 61 -3.93 0.57 9.59
N ALA A 62 -5.16 1.05 9.81
CA ALA A 62 -6.36 0.21 9.71
C ALA A 62 -6.52 -0.44 8.32
N GLU A 63 -6.13 0.28 7.26
CA GLU A 63 -6.24 -0.21 5.89
C GLU A 63 -5.09 -1.15 5.51
N PHE A 64 -3.86 -0.76 5.82
CA PHE A 64 -2.67 -1.42 5.28
C PHE A 64 -1.82 -2.18 6.30
N LEU A 65 -1.95 -1.98 7.61
CA LEU A 65 -1.04 -2.58 8.60
C LEU A 65 -1.75 -3.51 9.59
N ASP A 66 -2.99 -3.17 9.97
CA ASP A 66 -3.72 -3.85 11.04
C ASP A 66 -4.52 -5.07 10.54
N ARG A 67 -4.47 -5.35 9.23
CA ARG A 67 -5.14 -6.51 8.64
C ARG A 67 -4.37 -7.78 9.00
N PRO A 68 -5.00 -8.81 9.60
CA PRO A 68 -4.29 -9.99 10.10
C PRO A 68 -3.69 -10.86 8.98
N TRP A 69 -4.11 -10.66 7.74
CA TRP A 69 -3.58 -11.32 6.56
C TRP A 69 -2.53 -10.47 5.80
N TRP A 70 -2.17 -9.30 6.33
CA TRP A 70 -1.22 -8.39 5.70
C TRP A 70 0.10 -8.35 6.43
N GLU A 71 1.19 -8.15 5.68
CA GLU A 71 2.56 -8.08 6.21
C GLU A 71 3.21 -6.79 5.67
N PRO A 72 3.76 -5.91 6.52
CA PRO A 72 4.34 -4.64 6.06
C PRO A 72 5.45 -4.79 5.03
N ALA A 73 6.23 -5.88 5.09
CA ALA A 73 7.26 -6.20 4.11
C ALA A 73 6.71 -6.48 2.70
N ARG A 74 5.39 -6.64 2.55
CA ARG A 74 4.68 -6.82 1.26
C ARG A 74 4.00 -5.55 0.77
N LEU A 75 4.12 -4.44 1.49
CA LEU A 75 3.68 -3.12 1.04
C LEU A 75 4.85 -2.43 0.34
N TRP A 76 4.69 -2.12 -0.95
CA TRP A 76 5.69 -1.42 -1.75
C TRP A 76 5.31 0.05 -1.97
N LEU A 77 6.33 0.91 -1.94
CA LEU A 77 6.28 2.35 -2.14
C LEU A 77 7.31 2.73 -3.21
N ALA A 78 7.04 3.76 -3.99
CA ALA A 78 7.91 4.26 -5.07
C ALA A 78 8.23 5.74 -4.90
#